data_AF-A0A6V8CMH5-F1
#
_entry.id   AF-A0A6V8CMH5-F1
#
_cell.length_a   1.000
_cell.length_b   1.000
_cell.length_c   1.000
_cell.angle_alpha   90.00
_cell.angle_beta   90.00
_cell.angle_gamma   90.00
#
_symmetry.space_group_name_H-M   'P 1'
#
loop_
_entity.id
_entity.type
_entity.pdbx_description
1 polymer ?
#
loop_
_entity_poly.entity_id
_entity_poly.type
_entity_poly.pdbx_seq_one_letter_code
_entity_poly.pdbx_strand_id
1 'polypeptide(L)'
;MEDWKSLIDQAMQQESTDLIGAHTTYGGAVRSALSNAQLLLGDLEAAQIMESIYGALVAYSQQVMIRMRAEDPEIGGVDHAFRAGQAYGVSCVLNHLIDQLTDVAAFTNLQTLDDFSDTLHDEILIQARAAGLTVELLDAKGDILYE
;
A
#
# COMPACT_ATOMS: atom_id res chain seq x y z
N MET A 1 16.82 14.27 11.52
CA MET A 1 16.15 13.04 11.05
C MET A 1 17.21 12.29 10.26
N GLU A 2 17.49 11.04 10.59
CA GLU A 2 18.45 10.24 9.81
C GLU A 2 17.91 10.02 8.39
N ASP A 3 18.81 9.95 7.41
CA ASP A 3 18.44 9.73 6.01
C ASP A 3 17.90 8.31 5.82
N TRP A 4 16.82 8.17 5.06
CA TRP A 4 16.15 6.88 4.87
C TRP A 4 17.06 5.84 4.20
N LYS A 5 18.06 6.24 3.39
CA LYS A 5 19.02 5.30 2.79
C LYS A 5 19.93 4.70 3.84
N SER A 6 20.42 5.53 4.76
CA SER A 6 21.25 5.06 5.89
C SER A 6 20.48 4.11 6.81
N LEU A 7 19.19 4.35 7.02
CA LEU A 7 18.32 3.44 7.77
C LEU A 7 18.14 2.10 7.06
N ILE A 8 17.99 2.08 5.72
CA ILE A 8 17.98 0.84 4.93
C ILE A 8 19.31 0.09 5.07
N ASP A 9 20.43 0.77 4.88
CA ASP A 9 21.77 0.17 4.99
C ASP A 9 21.99 -0.46 6.37
N GLN A 10 21.52 0.21 7.43
CA GLN A 10 21.55 -0.32 8.80
C GLN A 10 20.66 -1.55 8.96
N ALA A 11 19.43 -1.50 8.46
CA ALA A 11 18.49 -2.62 8.55
C ALA A 11 19.05 -3.87 7.83
N MET A 12 19.64 -3.70 6.65
CA MET A 12 20.28 -4.77 5.89
C MET A 12 21.40 -5.47 6.67
N GLN A 13 22.18 -4.72 7.46
CA GLN A 13 23.21 -5.30 8.33
C GLN A 13 22.61 -6.10 9.49
N GLN A 14 21.45 -5.67 10.00
CA GLN A 14 20.74 -6.31 11.10
C GLN A 14 20.04 -7.61 10.68
N GLU A 15 19.62 -7.78 9.43
CA GLU A 15 18.85 -8.96 8.96
C GLU A 15 19.44 -10.32 9.35
N SER A 16 20.77 -10.40 9.41
CA SER A 16 21.46 -11.65 9.72
C SER A 16 21.58 -11.95 11.22
N THR A 17 21.31 -10.98 12.10
CA THR A 17 21.61 -11.08 13.54
C THR A 17 20.46 -10.64 14.45
N ASP A 18 19.60 -9.73 13.99
CA ASP A 18 18.46 -9.19 14.73
C ASP A 18 17.31 -8.82 13.77
N LEU A 19 16.43 -9.79 13.51
CA LEU A 19 15.29 -9.62 12.60
C LEU A 19 14.25 -8.61 13.13
N ILE A 20 14.04 -8.55 14.44
CA ILE A 20 13.06 -7.63 15.05
C ILE A 20 13.61 -6.20 15.00
N GLY A 21 14.91 -6.03 15.27
CA GLY A 21 15.62 -4.77 15.08
C GLY A 21 15.57 -4.31 13.62
N ALA A 22 15.90 -5.19 12.67
CA ALA A 22 15.83 -4.89 11.23
C ALA A 22 14.42 -4.44 10.79
N HIS A 23 13.38 -5.16 11.21
CA HIS A 23 11.98 -4.78 10.96
C HIS A 23 11.67 -3.37 11.46
N THR A 24 12.08 -3.06 12.70
CA THR A 24 11.86 -1.73 13.30
C THR A 24 12.58 -0.63 12.54
N THR A 25 13.84 -0.88 12.14
CA THR A 25 14.66 0.05 11.36
C THR A 25 14.08 0.30 9.97
N TYR A 26 13.61 -0.75 9.28
CA TYR A 26 12.90 -0.61 8.01
C TYR A 26 11.63 0.25 8.13
N GLY A 27 10.84 0.05 9.20
CA GLY A 27 9.69 0.92 9.48
C GLY A 27 10.09 2.38 9.70
N GLY A 28 11.25 2.63 10.30
CA GLY A 28 11.84 3.97 10.42
C GLY A 28 12.22 4.57 9.07
N ALA A 29 12.84 3.78 8.19
CA ALA A 29 13.21 4.19 6.84
C ALA A 29 11.98 4.61 6.02
N VAL A 30 10.89 3.83 6.09
CA VAL A 30 9.61 4.14 5.43
C VAL A 30 9.09 5.52 5.87
N ARG A 31 8.95 5.74 7.19
CA ARG A 31 8.45 7.04 7.71
C ARG A 31 9.34 8.21 7.28
N SER A 32 10.65 8.02 7.31
CA SER A 32 11.60 9.05 6.88
C SER A 32 11.52 9.34 5.37
N ALA A 33 11.32 8.32 4.54
CA ALA A 33 11.20 8.47 3.09
C ALA A 33 9.88 9.18 2.72
N LEU A 34 8.76 8.81 3.37
CA LEU A 34 7.46 9.44 3.15
C LEU A 34 7.46 10.91 3.59
N SER A 35 8.07 11.22 4.74
CA SER A 35 8.23 12.62 5.17
C SER A 35 9.07 13.43 4.18
N ASN A 36 10.09 12.83 3.56
CA ASN A 36 10.87 13.48 2.51
C ASN A 36 10.01 13.70 1.24
N ALA A 37 9.29 12.69 0.79
CA ALA A 37 8.39 12.78 -0.37
C ALA A 37 7.33 13.89 -0.18
N GLN A 38 6.74 14.00 1.01
CA GLN A 38 5.78 15.05 1.35
C GLN A 38 6.35 16.47 1.17
N LEU A 39 7.63 16.68 1.51
CA LEU A 39 8.28 17.97 1.31
C LEU A 39 8.45 18.30 -0.18
N LEU A 40 8.67 17.29 -1.02
CA LEU A 40 8.84 17.45 -2.47
C LEU A 40 7.51 17.71 -3.19
N LEU A 41 6.39 17.28 -2.62
CA LEU A 41 5.04 17.48 -3.18
C LEU A 41 4.58 18.96 -3.25
N GLY A 42 5.36 19.89 -2.71
CA GLY A 42 5.16 21.32 -2.97
C GLY A 42 5.52 21.75 -4.40
N ASP A 43 6.20 20.90 -5.17
CA ASP A 43 6.48 21.10 -6.59
C ASP A 43 5.41 20.43 -7.47
N LEU A 44 4.95 21.15 -8.51
CA LEU A 44 3.88 20.68 -9.39
C LEU A 44 4.26 19.42 -10.17
N GLU A 45 5.49 19.34 -10.71
CA GLU A 45 5.92 18.18 -11.48
C GLU A 45 6.03 16.95 -10.58
N ALA A 46 6.57 17.13 -9.36
CA ALA A 46 6.62 16.07 -8.37
C ALA A 46 5.21 15.57 -7.98
N ALA A 47 4.26 16.50 -7.76
CA ALA A 47 2.88 16.16 -7.45
C ALA A 47 2.19 15.39 -8.58
N GLN A 48 2.35 15.82 -9.84
CA GLN A 48 1.78 15.13 -11.01
C GLN A 48 2.37 13.74 -11.24
N ILE A 49 3.67 13.55 -10.97
CA ILE A 49 4.30 12.23 -11.03
C ILE A 49 3.67 11.30 -9.99
N MET A 50 3.48 11.77 -8.75
CA MET A 50 2.84 10.98 -7.69
C MET A 50 1.38 10.66 -8.01
N GLU A 51 0.60 11.62 -8.51
CA GLU A 51 -0.78 11.39 -8.98
C GLU A 51 -0.83 10.30 -10.07
N SER A 52 0.10 10.33 -11.01
CA SER A 52 0.18 9.33 -12.09
C SER A 52 0.53 7.93 -11.58
N ILE A 53 1.47 7.82 -10.63
CA ILE A 53 1.82 6.55 -9.99
C ILE A 53 0.61 5.99 -9.24
N TYR A 54 -0.10 6.84 -8.52
CA TYR A 54 -1.30 6.45 -7.78
C TYR A 54 -2.41 5.95 -8.70
N GLY A 55 -2.69 6.70 -9.78
CA GLY A 55 -3.65 6.28 -10.80
C GLY A 55 -3.28 4.93 -11.44
N ALA A 56 -1.99 4.67 -11.66
CA ALA A 56 -1.52 3.38 -12.19
C ALA A 56 -1.74 2.22 -11.21
N LEU A 57 -1.46 2.41 -9.93
CA LEU A 57 -1.68 1.41 -8.88
C LEU A 57 -3.17 1.09 -8.72
N VAL A 58 -4.03 2.12 -8.71
CA VAL A 58 -5.50 1.96 -8.68
C VAL A 58 -5.99 1.17 -9.90
N ALA A 59 -5.57 1.55 -11.10
CA ALA A 59 -5.96 0.86 -12.32
C ALA A 59 -5.52 -0.61 -12.33
N TYR A 60 -4.32 -0.90 -11.81
CA TYR A 60 -3.81 -2.26 -11.70
C TYR A 60 -4.60 -3.13 -10.71
N SER A 61 -4.91 -2.62 -9.52
CA SER A 61 -5.77 -3.31 -8.55
C SER A 61 -7.12 -3.67 -9.16
N GLN A 62 -7.74 -2.74 -9.88
CA GLN A 62 -9.01 -3.01 -10.57
C GLN A 62 -8.88 -4.01 -11.71
N GLN A 63 -7.77 -3.99 -12.45
CA GLN A 63 -7.51 -4.98 -13.48
C GLN A 63 -7.49 -6.41 -12.90
N VAL A 64 -6.84 -6.60 -11.75
CA VAL A 64 -6.81 -7.90 -11.04
C VAL A 64 -8.21 -8.31 -10.59
N MET A 65 -8.98 -7.37 -10.01
CA MET A 65 -10.33 -7.63 -9.50
C MET A 65 -11.32 -7.99 -10.62
N ILE A 66 -11.31 -7.25 -11.73
CA ILE A 66 -12.15 -7.55 -12.90
C ILE A 66 -11.78 -8.91 -13.51
N ARG A 67 -10.49 -9.21 -13.60
CA ARG A 67 -10.02 -10.51 -14.08
C ARG A 67 -10.50 -11.65 -13.19
N MET A 68 -10.40 -11.49 -11.87
CA MET A 68 -10.93 -12.47 -10.91
C MET A 68 -12.43 -12.70 -11.13
N ARG A 69 -13.24 -11.66 -11.30
CA ARG A 69 -14.68 -11.78 -11.60
C ARG A 69 -14.95 -12.47 -12.95
N ALA A 70 -14.13 -12.19 -13.97
CA ALA A 70 -14.30 -12.73 -15.32
C ALA A 70 -13.92 -14.21 -15.44
N GLU A 71 -12.89 -14.64 -14.70
CA GLU A 71 -12.43 -16.03 -14.70
C GLU A 71 -13.26 -16.93 -13.75
N ASP A 72 -14.17 -16.34 -12.96
CA ASP A 72 -15.09 -17.01 -12.01
C ASP A 72 -14.43 -18.17 -11.22
N PRO A 73 -13.28 -17.92 -10.56
CA PRO A 73 -12.62 -18.95 -9.77
C PRO A 73 -13.49 -19.31 -8.57
N GLU A 74 -13.44 -20.57 -8.15
CA GLU A 74 -14.08 -21.03 -6.93
C GLU A 74 -13.60 -20.19 -5.74
N ILE A 75 -14.54 -19.60 -5.00
CA ILE A 75 -14.26 -18.79 -3.81
C ILE A 75 -13.51 -19.65 -2.79
N GLY A 76 -12.38 -19.15 -2.29
CA GLY A 76 -11.49 -19.90 -1.38
C GLY A 76 -10.57 -20.90 -2.10
N GLY A 77 -10.75 -21.11 -3.41
CA GLY A 77 -9.82 -21.87 -4.24
C GLY A 77 -8.48 -21.14 -4.42
N VAL A 78 -7.44 -21.87 -4.84
CA VAL A 78 -6.07 -21.34 -4.98
C VAL A 78 -6.00 -20.10 -5.88
N ASP A 79 -6.70 -20.12 -7.02
CA ASP A 79 -6.71 -19.00 -7.96
C ASP A 79 -7.45 -17.77 -7.41
N HIS A 80 -8.53 -17.98 -6.65
CA HIS A 80 -9.26 -16.92 -5.96
C HIS A 80 -8.38 -16.30 -4.87
N ALA A 81 -7.78 -17.13 -4.02
CA ALA A 81 -6.90 -16.68 -2.95
C ALA A 81 -5.65 -15.95 -3.46
N PHE A 82 -5.04 -16.43 -4.54
CA PHE A 82 -3.89 -15.76 -5.15
C PHE A 82 -4.26 -14.37 -5.69
N ARG A 83 -5.37 -14.24 -6.41
CA ARG A 83 -5.82 -12.95 -6.95
C ARG A 83 -6.29 -11.99 -5.86
N ALA A 84 -6.99 -12.51 -4.85
CA ALA A 84 -7.37 -11.73 -3.68
C ALA A 84 -6.13 -11.21 -2.94
N GLY A 85 -5.12 -12.05 -2.73
CA GLY A 85 -3.84 -11.64 -2.13
C GLY A 85 -3.06 -10.63 -2.98
N GLN A 86 -3.06 -10.78 -4.30
CA GLN A 86 -2.43 -9.83 -5.21
C GLN A 86 -3.10 -8.45 -5.14
N ALA A 87 -4.43 -8.40 -5.22
CA ALA A 87 -5.18 -7.16 -5.08
C ALA A 87 -4.97 -6.54 -3.68
N TYR A 88 -5.01 -7.37 -2.64
CA TYR A 88 -4.81 -6.94 -1.26
C TYR A 88 -3.43 -6.31 -1.05
N GLY A 89 -2.36 -6.95 -1.50
CA GLY A 89 -1.00 -6.42 -1.37
C GLY A 89 -0.81 -5.06 -2.06
N VAL A 90 -1.39 -4.87 -3.26
CA VAL A 90 -1.32 -3.57 -3.96
C VAL A 90 -2.14 -2.50 -3.22
N SER A 91 -3.32 -2.87 -2.73
CA SER A 91 -4.16 -1.94 -1.96
C SER A 91 -3.53 -1.54 -0.63
N CYS A 92 -2.81 -2.43 0.07
CA CYS A 92 -2.03 -2.07 1.27
C CYS A 92 -0.91 -1.08 0.95
N VAL A 93 -0.23 -1.23 -0.20
CA VAL A 93 0.81 -0.28 -0.62
C VAL A 93 0.20 1.09 -0.92
N LEU A 94 -0.95 1.12 -1.61
CA LEU A 94 -1.71 2.34 -1.86
C LEU A 94 -2.10 3.02 -0.54
N ASN A 95 -2.73 2.28 0.36
CA ASN A 95 -3.38 2.84 1.54
C ASN A 95 -2.47 3.07 2.75
N HIS A 96 -1.33 2.38 2.87
CA HIS A 96 -0.48 2.53 4.07
C HIS A 96 0.75 3.38 3.83
N LEU A 97 1.26 3.40 2.59
CA LEU A 97 2.39 4.23 2.24
C LEU A 97 1.95 5.58 1.68
N ILE A 98 0.88 5.63 0.90
CA ILE A 98 0.53 6.83 0.16
C ILE A 98 -0.56 7.67 0.84
N ASP A 99 -1.43 7.10 1.69
CA ASP A 99 -2.33 7.89 2.58
C ASP A 99 -1.58 8.97 3.39
N GLN A 100 -0.29 8.74 3.66
CA GLN A 100 0.54 9.70 4.41
C GLN A 100 0.95 10.92 3.57
N LEU A 101 0.64 10.94 2.26
CA LEU A 101 0.98 12.00 1.33
C LEU A 101 -0.26 12.86 1.03
N THR A 102 -0.24 14.11 1.49
CA THR A 102 -1.29 15.09 1.27
C THR A 102 -0.89 16.08 0.18
N ASP A 103 -1.81 16.35 -0.75
CA ASP A 103 -1.67 17.48 -1.68
C ASP A 103 -2.06 18.80 -1.00
N VAL A 104 -1.15 19.34 -0.19
CA VAL A 104 -1.35 20.59 0.54
C VAL A 104 -1.49 21.82 -0.36
N ALA A 105 -1.07 21.73 -1.63
CA ALA A 105 -1.11 22.82 -2.59
C ALA A 105 -2.31 22.76 -3.55
N ALA A 106 -3.14 21.70 -3.46
CA ALA A 106 -4.29 21.44 -4.30
C ALA A 106 -3.96 21.46 -5.81
N PHE A 107 -2.79 20.93 -6.17
CA PHE A 107 -2.33 20.84 -7.56
C PHE A 107 -2.93 19.65 -8.34
N THR A 108 -3.41 18.65 -7.62
CA THR A 108 -3.75 17.31 -8.11
C THR A 108 -5.04 16.82 -7.45
N ASN A 109 -5.52 15.65 -7.88
CA ASN A 109 -6.65 14.98 -7.25
C ASN A 109 -6.21 13.89 -6.26
N LEU A 110 -5.01 14.01 -5.66
CA LEU A 110 -4.47 12.99 -4.75
C LEU A 110 -5.47 12.63 -3.63
N GLN A 111 -6.16 13.61 -3.02
CA GLN A 111 -7.18 13.32 -2.00
C GLN A 111 -8.37 12.53 -2.55
N THR A 112 -8.84 12.83 -3.76
CA THR A 112 -9.95 12.07 -4.37
C THR A 112 -9.53 10.64 -4.69
N LEU A 113 -8.27 10.45 -5.10
CA LEU A 113 -7.71 9.14 -5.37
C LEU A 113 -7.54 8.33 -4.08
N ASP A 114 -7.11 9.00 -3.00
CA ASP A 114 -7.03 8.47 -1.64
C ASP A 114 -8.38 7.89 -1.18
N ASP A 115 -9.42 8.72 -1.19
CA ASP A 115 -10.78 8.32 -0.83
C ASP A 115 -11.30 7.14 -1.70
N PHE A 116 -10.94 7.12 -2.98
CA PHE A 116 -11.28 6.02 -3.88
C PHE A 116 -10.54 4.73 -3.51
N SER A 117 -9.27 4.82 -3.13
CA SER A 117 -8.46 3.67 -2.75
C SER A 117 -8.92 3.05 -1.43
N ASP A 118 -9.36 3.85 -0.46
CA ASP A 118 -10.04 3.37 0.75
C ASP A 118 -11.24 2.47 0.39
N THR A 119 -12.12 2.98 -0.48
CA THR A 119 -13.29 2.24 -0.93
C THR A 119 -12.90 0.93 -1.63
N LEU A 120 -11.87 0.97 -2.48
CA LEU A 120 -11.36 -0.20 -3.18
C LEU A 120 -10.77 -1.24 -2.21
N HIS A 121 -10.02 -0.80 -1.21
CA HIS A 121 -9.43 -1.67 -0.21
C HIS A 121 -10.49 -2.41 0.60
N ASP A 122 -11.57 -1.72 1.01
CA ASP A 122 -12.72 -2.33 1.68
C ASP A 122 -13.38 -3.42 0.83
N GLU A 123 -13.52 -3.20 -0.49
CA GLU A 123 -14.02 -4.24 -1.40
C GLU A 123 -13.09 -5.46 -1.47
N ILE A 124 -11.78 -5.22 -1.49
CA ILE A 124 -10.77 -6.28 -1.52
C ILE A 124 -10.76 -7.07 -0.22
N LEU A 125 -10.95 -6.43 0.94
CA LEU A 125 -11.04 -7.08 2.24
C LEU A 125 -12.16 -8.15 2.29
N ILE A 126 -13.28 -7.90 1.61
CA ILE A 126 -14.36 -8.91 1.47
C ILE A 126 -13.83 -10.16 0.77
N GLN A 127 -13.05 -9.99 -0.30
CA GLN A 127 -12.48 -11.10 -1.07
C GLN A 127 -11.36 -11.81 -0.30
N ALA A 128 -10.51 -11.06 0.40
CA ALA A 128 -9.44 -11.58 1.25
C ALA A 128 -10.00 -12.49 2.35
N ARG A 129 -11.07 -12.07 3.02
CA ARG A 129 -11.78 -12.87 4.03
C ARG A 129 -12.46 -14.09 3.41
N ALA A 130 -13.12 -13.94 2.27
CA ALA A 130 -13.75 -15.06 1.56
C ALA A 130 -12.72 -16.10 1.09
N ALA A 131 -11.51 -15.65 0.75
CA ALA A 131 -10.39 -16.51 0.40
C ALA A 131 -9.76 -17.24 1.61
N GLY A 132 -10.13 -16.88 2.84
CA GLY A 132 -9.54 -17.43 4.05
C GLY A 132 -8.06 -17.09 4.20
N LEU A 133 -7.62 -15.91 3.75
CA LEU A 133 -6.25 -15.45 3.95
C LEU A 133 -5.94 -15.41 5.45
N THR A 134 -4.93 -16.16 5.89
CA THR A 134 -4.56 -16.35 7.31
C THR A 134 -3.54 -15.32 7.83
N VAL A 135 -3.17 -14.36 6.99
CA VAL A 135 -2.29 -13.25 7.34
C VAL A 135 -3.09 -12.16 8.06
N GLU A 136 -2.47 -11.44 9.01
CA GLU A 136 -3.10 -10.29 9.67
C GLU A 136 -3.58 -9.29 8.61
N LEU A 137 -4.90 -9.12 8.51
CA LEU A 137 -5.51 -8.14 7.61
C LEU A 137 -5.50 -6.77 8.29
N LEU A 138 -5.21 -5.74 7.52
CA LEU A 138 -5.23 -4.35 7.92
C LEU A 138 -6.45 -3.69 7.31
N ASP A 139 -7.04 -2.72 7.99
CA ASP A 139 -8.03 -1.84 7.40
C ASP A 139 -7.35 -0.83 6.46
N ALA A 140 -8.15 -0.01 5.78
CA ALA A 140 -7.64 1.01 4.89
C ALA A 140 -6.68 2.00 5.57
N LYS A 141 -6.68 2.13 6.90
CA LYS A 141 -5.78 3.03 7.65
C LYS A 141 -4.54 2.33 8.21
N GLY A 142 -4.38 1.05 7.92
CA GLY A 142 -3.23 0.25 8.34
C GLY A 142 -3.36 -0.29 9.75
N ASP A 143 -4.54 -0.19 10.36
CA ASP A 143 -4.82 -0.78 11.67
C ASP A 143 -5.21 -2.25 11.53
N ILE A 144 -4.75 -3.07 12.48
CA ILE A 144 -5.04 -4.52 12.47
C ILE A 144 -6.54 -4.74 12.66
N LEU A 145 -7.14 -5.50 11.74
CA LEU A 145 -8.50 -6.00 11.86
C LEU A 145 -8.51 -7.22 12.77
N TYR A 146 -8.81 -7.01 14.05
CA TYR A 146 -9.16 -8.09 14.97
C TYR A 146 -10.57 -8.60 14.61
N GLU A 147 -10.71 -9.92 14.41
CA GLU A 147 -12.00 -10.58 14.13
C GLU A 147 -13.09 -10.27 15.16
#